data_AF-A0A0P7YEU2-F1
#
_entry.id   AF-A0A0P7YEU2-F1
#
_cell.length_a   1.000
_cell.length_b   1.000
_cell.length_c   1.000
_cell.angle_alpha   90.00
_cell.angle_beta   90.00
_cell.angle_gamma   90.00
#
_symmetry.space_group_name_H-M   'P 1'
#
loop_
_entity.id
_entity.type
_entity.pdbx_description
1 polymer ?
#
loop_
_entity_poly.entity_id
_entity_poly.type
_entity_poly.pdbx_seq_one_letter_code
_entity_poly.pdbx_strand_id
1 'polypeptide(L)' 'MNKQWLALVMLMSLLALSGCKDRVIWDDKGKLESATEDREVWDSQGKMNTGDRKIWVDQDGKEVVK' A
#
# COMPACT_ATOMS: atom_id res chain seq x y z
N MET A 1 -4.26 5.64 -44.14
CA MET A 1 -3.23 4.87 -43.43
C MET A 1 -2.59 3.88 -44.38
N ASN A 2 -1.30 4.04 -44.65
CA ASN A 2 -0.50 3.15 -45.46
C ASN A 2 -0.25 1.80 -44.75
N LYS A 3 -0.29 0.70 -45.49
CA LYS A 3 -0.13 -0.67 -44.96
C LYS A 3 1.19 -0.87 -44.21
N GLN A 4 2.24 -0.14 -44.61
CA GLN A 4 3.55 -0.11 -43.95
C GLN A 4 3.50 0.54 -42.55
N TRP A 5 2.67 1.57 -42.35
CA TRP A 5 2.52 2.21 -41.05
C TRP A 5 1.75 1.33 -40.07
N LEU A 6 0.71 0.64 -40.54
CA LEU A 6 0.00 -0.38 -39.75
C LEU A 6 0.95 -1.49 -39.29
N ALA A 7 1.84 -1.97 -40.18
CA ALA A 7 2.84 -2.98 -39.83
C ALA A 7 3.85 -2.46 -38.80
N LEU A 8 4.28 -1.19 -38.94
CA LEU A 8 5.22 -0.56 -38.01
C LEU A 8 4.62 -0.38 -36.61
N VAL A 9 3.36 0.06 -36.53
CA VAL A 9 2.62 0.20 -35.27
C VAL A 9 2.45 -1.16 -34.57
N MET A 10 2.11 -2.22 -35.31
CA MET A 10 2.02 -3.58 -34.74
C MET A 10 3.36 -4.12 -34.23
N LEU A 11 4.46 -3.84 -34.94
CA LEU A 11 5.78 -4.28 -34.51
C LEU A 11 6.21 -3.56 -33.22
N MET A 12 5.91 -2.27 -33.11
CA MET A 12 6.24 -1.46 -31.95
C MET A 12 5.46 -1.88 -30.70
N SER A 13 4.17 -2.23 -30.84
CA SER A 13 3.36 -2.71 -29.73
C SER A 13 3.82 -4.08 -29.21
N LEU A 14 4.21 -5.01 -30.10
CA LEU A 14 4.76 -6.31 -29.71
C LEU A 14 6.08 -6.17 -28.93
N LEU A 15 6.95 -5.24 -29.33
CA LEU A 15 8.21 -4.94 -28.63
C LEU A 15 7.97 -4.26 -27.26
N ALA A 16 6.94 -3.43 -27.14
CA ALA A 16 6.57 -2.83 -25.85
C ALA A 16 6.02 -3.86 -24.85
N LEU A 17 5.25 -4.86 -25.32
CA LEU A 17 4.71 -5.92 -24.46
C LEU A 17 5.73 -6.98 -24.07
N SER A 18 6.81 -7.19 -24.83
CA SER A 18 7.85 -8.17 -24.47
C SER A 18 8.71 -7.73 -23.27
N GLY A 19 8.82 -6.41 -23.04
CA GLY A 19 9.48 -5.83 -21.85
C GLY A 19 8.71 -5.99 -20.54
N CYS A 20 7.47 -6.50 -20.58
CA CYS A 20 6.67 -6.80 -19.38
C CYS A 20 6.97 -8.18 -18.77
N LYS A 21 7.87 -8.98 -19.35
CA LYS A 21 8.21 -10.33 -18.87
C LYS A 21 8.98 -10.36 -17.54
N ASP A 22 9.74 -9.31 -17.23
CA ASP A 22 10.48 -9.20 -15.97
C ASP A 22 9.69 -8.51 -14.85
N ARG A 23 8.37 -8.41 -14.99
CA ARG A 23 7.53 -8.13 -13.83
C ARG A 23 7.55 -9.36 -12.94
N VAL A 24 8.50 -9.37 -12.01
CA VAL A 24 8.52 -10.27 -10.86
C VAL A 24 7.24 -10.00 -10.08
N ILE A 25 6.20 -10.78 -10.35
CA ILE A 25 5.07 -10.90 -9.44
C ILE A 25 5.63 -11.67 -8.25
N TRP A 26 5.86 -10.95 -7.16
CA TRP A 26 6.39 -11.52 -5.92
C TRP A 26 5.33 -12.45 -5.33
N ASP A 27 5.57 -13.75 -5.44
CA ASP A 27 4.84 -14.78 -4.69
C ASP A 27 5.44 -14.85 -3.29
N ASP A 28 4.69 -14.35 -2.31
CA ASP A 28 5.11 -14.36 -0.91
C ASP A 28 4.99 -15.74 -0.27
N LYS A 29 4.39 -16.73 -0.96
CA LYS A 29 4.12 -18.08 -0.46
C LYS A 29 3.46 -18.09 0.92
N GLY A 30 2.61 -17.12 1.21
CA GLY A 30 1.93 -17.01 2.50
C GLY A 30 2.81 -16.46 3.63
N LYS A 31 4.04 -15.97 3.34
CA LYS A 31 4.92 -15.37 4.36
C LYS A 31 4.31 -14.14 5.02
N LEU A 32 3.47 -13.40 4.29
CA LEU A 32 2.77 -12.25 4.86
C LEU A 32 1.71 -12.71 5.86
N GLU A 33 0.89 -13.71 5.52
CA GLU A 33 -0.05 -14.31 6.48
C GLU A 33 0.68 -14.88 7.70
N SER A 34 1.73 -15.68 7.53
CA SER A 34 2.49 -16.24 8.66
C SER A 34 3.14 -15.18 9.54
N ALA A 35 3.55 -14.04 8.97
CA ALA A 35 4.10 -12.93 9.74
C ALA A 35 3.04 -12.08 10.47
N THR A 36 1.77 -12.29 10.16
CA THR A 36 0.64 -11.51 10.70
C THR A 36 -0.37 -12.34 11.49
N GLU A 37 -0.27 -13.67 11.48
CA GLU A 37 -1.17 -14.60 12.16
C GLU A 37 -1.26 -14.35 13.67
N ASP A 38 -0.13 -14.07 14.33
CA ASP A 38 -0.08 -13.76 15.77
C ASP A 38 -0.05 -12.26 16.08
N ARG A 39 -0.35 -11.41 15.08
CA ARG A 39 -0.32 -9.96 15.27
C ARG A 39 -1.54 -9.54 16.07
N GLU A 40 -1.34 -9.31 17.37
CA GLU A 40 -2.33 -8.66 18.21
C GLU A 40 -2.56 -7.23 17.67
N VAL A 41 -3.69 -7.04 16.98
CA VAL A 41 -4.21 -5.71 16.69
C VAL A 41 -4.60 -5.15 18.04
N TRP A 42 -3.96 -4.06 18.45
CA TRP A 42 -4.26 -3.37 19.71
C TRP A 42 -5.68 -2.78 19.62
N ASP A 43 -6.67 -3.63 19.83
CA ASP A 43 -8.06 -3.25 19.98
C ASP A 43 -8.27 -2.96 21.46
N SER A 44 -8.45 -1.68 21.77
CA SER A 44 -8.76 -1.26 23.12
C SER A 44 -10.08 -1.85 23.63
N GLN A 45 -10.91 -2.51 22.80
CA GLN A 45 -12.23 -3.06 23.14
C GLN A 45 -13.12 -2.04 23.89
N GLY A 46 -12.96 -0.75 23.56
CA GLY A 46 -13.62 0.35 24.28
C GLY A 46 -13.11 0.60 25.71
N LYS A 47 -12.04 -0.08 26.16
CA LYS A 47 -11.40 0.06 27.49
C LYS A 47 -10.39 1.21 27.55
N MET A 48 -10.18 1.95 26.47
CA MET A 48 -9.53 3.26 26.61
C MET A 48 -10.50 4.20 27.32
N ASN A 49 -10.14 4.65 28.52
CA ASN A 49 -10.84 5.74 29.19
C ASN A 49 -10.77 7.00 28.31
N THR A 50 -11.81 7.23 27.52
CA THR A 50 -11.98 8.38 26.63
C THR A 50 -12.38 9.65 27.38
N GLY A 51 -12.66 9.56 28.69
CA GLY A 51 -13.26 10.64 29.49
C GLY A 51 -12.39 11.88 29.66
N ASP A 52 -11.09 11.72 29.92
CA ASP A 52 -10.21 12.84 30.32
C ASP A 52 -8.82 12.83 29.65
N ARG A 53 -8.66 12.11 28.53
CA ARG A 53 -7.34 12.02 27.90
C ARG A 53 -7.00 13.32 27.17
N LYS A 54 -6.05 14.08 27.71
CA LYS A 54 -5.36 15.16 26.99
C LYS A 54 -4.42 14.55 25.94
N ILE A 55 -4.92 14.39 24.71
CA ILE A 55 -4.15 13.78 23.60
C ILE A 55 -3.14 14.77 23.01
N TRP A 56 -3.45 16.06 23.07
CA TRP A 56 -2.65 17.12 22.45
C TRP A 56 -2.31 18.19 23.49
N VAL A 57 -1.12 18.05 24.08
CA VAL A 57 -0.51 19.06 24.96
C VAL A 57 0.74 19.63 24.31
N ASP A 58 0.97 20.93 24.48
CA ASP A 58 2.21 21.57 24.06
C ASP A 58 3.39 21.26 25.02
N GLN A 59 4.56 21.81 24.71
CA GLN A 59 5.77 21.63 25.52
C GLN A 59 5.65 22.25 26.93
N ASP A 60 4.69 23.15 27.15
CA ASP A 60 4.39 23.79 28.43
C ASP A 60 3.26 23.08 29.19
N GLY A 61 2.72 21.98 28.64
CA GLY A 61 1.65 21.18 29.24
C GLY A 61 0.24 21.71 29.05
N LYS A 62 0.01 22.65 28.13
CA LYS A 62 -1.32 23.22 27.84
C LYS A 62 -2.02 22.45 26.73
N GLU A 63 -3.33 22.29 26.85
CA GLU A 63 -4.17 21.68 25.81
C GLU A 63 -4.25 22.58 24.58
N VAL A 64 -3.93 22.02 23.40
CA VAL A 64 -3.92 22.79 22.14
C VAL A 64 -5.17 22.56 21.27
N VAL A 65 -6.03 21.60 21.63
CA VAL A 65 -7.32 21.34 20.99
C VAL A 65 -8.41 21.39 22.06
N LYS A 66 -9.50 22.10 21.79
CA LYS A 66 -10.65 22.28 22.69
C LYS A 66 -11.83 21.39 22.30
#